data_AF-A0A3A3Z4T5-F1
#
_entry.id   AF-A0A3A3Z4T5-F1
#
_cell.length_a   1.000
_cell.length_b   1.000
_cell.length_c   1.000
_cell.angle_alpha   90.00
_cell.angle_beta   90.00
_cell.angle_gamma   90.00
#
_symmetry.space_group_name_H-M   'P 1'
#
loop_
_entity.id
_entity.type
_entity.pdbx_description
1 polymer ?
#
loop_
_entity_poly.entity_id
_entity_poly.type
_entity_poly.pdbx_seq_one_letter_code
_entity_poly.pdbx_strand_id
1 'polypeptide(L)'
;MRVDEDDEGAGPARAAQAAAAAPEGADAAHVFVVHGDLSLLACDDVLVPTDAQGRVTRGFAPLLGDALRAGPGGRGHVAAEALEAGGDGLERLRGDGERGTWLVDTASGDVQRLAAQVERFVRAAAARPGGPRHGRAKRLLAMPLVGTGEGGAAGRRGDVIGGLLPLLHRLCAELDVDAALVLADPRDHAAAQEVRRREGRWPLPRGLLDRADELARLATAGRLALFVGAGVSRAAGLPVWQELLDRLAVRAGLGDGEREALAALAPPDAAQLLEGRLGPQGLADELRSLYDRTEHALSHALLAALPVRQVVTTNFDPLLEVAFAGAGRALRLLPGDAPAQGPGEPWLLKVHGDVRRPGDVVLTREGFLRLPEERAALAGVVPSLLLAQHVLFVGFSLLDDTFIRAAHQVRRLREEHGGPPVGTALALREEPLRQELWAQDLTQVSLGGATTPLPAAARRLEVLLDRVAASSTPRSGWLLDDRYAALRSPQDAALAGALARLRRELPEEATGSPAWEEVRALLEDGLGGCPPGRRGGAGAGAGTAATAVTQRDDR
;
A
#
# COMPACT_ATOMS: atom_id res chain seq x y z
N MET A 1 -51.98 44.29 36.68
CA MET A 1 -50.90 44.42 37.68
C MET A 1 -49.71 43.64 37.14
N ARG A 2 -48.69 44.35 36.61
CA ARG A 2 -47.32 43.94 36.18
C ARG A 2 -47.25 42.80 35.14
N VAL A 3 -46.95 43.00 33.85
CA VAL A 3 -45.78 43.57 33.13
C VAL A 3 -44.46 42.84 33.41
N ASP A 4 -43.87 42.30 32.33
CA ASP A 4 -42.46 42.10 31.95
C ASP A 4 -42.38 40.80 31.10
N GLU A 5 -42.39 40.80 29.76
CA GLU A 5 -41.37 41.21 28.76
C GLU A 5 -40.10 40.33 28.70
N ASP A 6 -39.78 39.94 27.45
CA ASP A 6 -38.53 39.46 26.84
C ASP A 6 -38.06 38.00 27.07
N ASP A 7 -38.01 37.20 26.00
CA ASP A 7 -36.83 37.17 25.12
C ASP A 7 -37.11 36.42 23.79
N GLU A 8 -36.51 36.93 22.73
CA GLU A 8 -36.66 36.60 21.32
C GLU A 8 -35.83 35.36 20.90
N GLY A 9 -36.13 34.81 19.71
CA GLY A 9 -35.07 34.21 18.88
C GLY A 9 -35.14 32.71 18.56
N ALA A 10 -36.29 32.20 18.08
CA ALA A 10 -36.33 30.89 17.41
C ALA A 10 -35.90 31.03 15.93
N GLY A 11 -34.59 30.98 15.68
CA GLY A 11 -34.00 30.85 14.34
C GLY A 11 -33.93 29.39 13.84
N PRO A 12 -33.90 29.15 12.52
CA PRO A 12 -34.10 27.82 11.92
C PRO A 12 -32.80 26.99 11.96
N ALA A 13 -32.63 26.18 12.99
CA ALA A 13 -31.47 25.28 13.14
C ALA A 13 -31.88 23.80 13.35
N ARG A 14 -32.86 23.32 12.56
CA ARG A 14 -33.29 21.90 12.57
C ARG A 14 -33.22 21.22 11.21
N ALA A 15 -32.28 21.62 10.36
CA ALA A 15 -31.98 20.96 9.09
C ALA A 15 -30.47 20.72 8.93
N ALA A 16 -29.85 19.98 9.86
CA ALA A 16 -28.48 19.50 9.71
C ALA A 16 -28.16 18.25 10.56
N GLN A 17 -29.17 17.48 10.96
CA GLN A 17 -28.95 16.28 11.80
C GLN A 17 -29.75 15.10 11.27
N ALA A 18 -29.33 14.62 10.09
CA ALA A 18 -29.61 13.28 9.60
C ALA A 18 -28.39 12.78 8.81
N ALA A 19 -27.21 12.88 9.41
CA ALA A 19 -26.09 12.03 9.02
C ALA A 19 -26.43 10.64 9.57
N ALA A 20 -26.76 9.71 8.67
CA ALA A 20 -26.98 8.31 9.00
C ALA A 20 -25.84 7.82 9.89
N ALA A 21 -26.17 7.42 11.13
CA ALA A 21 -25.23 6.83 12.06
C ALA A 21 -24.68 5.55 11.41
N ALA A 22 -23.42 5.61 10.96
CA ALA A 22 -22.68 4.44 10.51
C ALA A 22 -22.47 3.50 11.72
N PRO A 23 -22.39 2.18 11.53
CA PRO A 23 -22.15 1.27 12.64
C PRO A 23 -20.78 1.59 13.27
N GLU A 24 -20.79 2.19 14.45
CA GLU A 24 -19.59 2.42 15.25
C GLU A 24 -19.16 1.09 15.86
N GLY A 25 -18.26 0.40 15.17
CA GLY A 25 -17.62 -0.82 15.65
C GLY A 25 -16.25 -0.99 15.01
N ALA A 26 -15.32 -1.59 15.75
CA ALA A 26 -13.95 -1.87 15.28
C ALA A 26 -13.88 -2.83 14.07
N ASP A 27 -15.04 -3.36 13.64
CA ASP A 27 -15.20 -4.25 12.49
C ASP A 27 -16.06 -3.61 11.36
N ALA A 28 -16.37 -2.31 11.42
CA ALA A 28 -17.09 -1.64 10.34
C ALA A 28 -16.29 -1.66 9.03
N ALA A 29 -16.99 -1.76 7.89
CA ALA A 29 -16.40 -1.72 6.55
C ALA A 29 -15.58 -0.43 6.29
N HIS A 30 -14.59 -0.51 5.41
CA HIS A 30 -13.61 0.56 5.24
C HIS A 30 -13.28 0.84 3.78
N VAL A 31 -13.01 2.10 3.47
CA VAL A 31 -12.51 2.54 2.15
C VAL A 31 -11.05 2.92 2.30
N PHE A 32 -10.18 2.11 1.71
CA PHE A 32 -8.74 2.35 1.61
C PHE A 32 -8.46 3.29 0.44
N VAL A 33 -7.52 4.21 0.63
CA VAL A 33 -6.97 5.06 -0.43
C VAL A 33 -5.50 4.70 -0.57
N VAL A 34 -5.15 4.15 -1.73
CA VAL A 34 -3.87 3.47 -1.95
C VAL A 34 -3.10 4.19 -3.05
N HIS A 35 -1.85 4.55 -2.78
CA HIS A 35 -0.93 4.99 -3.84
C HIS A 35 -0.27 3.76 -4.46
N GLY A 36 -0.55 3.47 -5.73
CA GLY A 36 -0.01 2.28 -6.38
C GLY A 36 -0.57 2.00 -7.77
N ASP A 37 -0.20 0.84 -8.31
CA ASP A 37 -0.74 0.30 -9.55
C ASP A 37 -1.85 -0.72 -9.21
N LEU A 38 -3.04 -0.50 -9.77
CA LEU A 38 -4.20 -1.36 -9.56
C LEU A 38 -3.94 -2.81 -10.00
N SER A 39 -3.13 -3.01 -11.05
CA SER A 39 -2.84 -4.33 -11.61
C SER A 39 -1.96 -5.21 -10.74
N LEU A 40 -1.30 -4.62 -9.74
CA LEU A 40 -0.40 -5.31 -8.82
C LEU A 40 -1.05 -5.63 -7.47
N LEU A 41 -2.29 -5.18 -7.23
CA LEU A 41 -2.97 -5.36 -5.95
C LEU A 41 -3.76 -6.69 -5.90
N ALA A 42 -3.42 -7.54 -4.93
CA ALA A 42 -4.24 -8.69 -4.59
C ALA A 42 -5.59 -8.25 -4.01
N CYS A 43 -6.68 -8.57 -4.72
CA CYS A 43 -8.06 -8.22 -4.35
C CYS A 43 -9.06 -9.30 -4.77
N ASP A 44 -10.28 -9.23 -4.24
CA ASP A 44 -11.37 -10.15 -4.57
C ASP A 44 -11.98 -9.83 -5.93
N ASP A 45 -12.21 -8.55 -6.18
CA ASP A 45 -12.87 -8.06 -7.38
C ASP A 45 -12.26 -6.72 -7.78
N VAL A 46 -12.06 -6.51 -9.08
CA VAL A 46 -11.43 -5.32 -9.66
C VAL A 46 -12.30 -4.70 -10.74
N LEU A 47 -12.43 -3.37 -10.71
CA LEU A 47 -13.07 -2.58 -11.75
C LEU A 47 -12.03 -2.19 -12.80
N VAL A 48 -12.27 -2.58 -14.05
CA VAL A 48 -11.50 -2.16 -15.22
C VAL A 48 -12.33 -1.15 -16.04
N PRO A 49 -11.90 0.12 -16.11
CA PRO A 49 -12.58 1.16 -16.87
C PRO A 49 -12.60 0.86 -18.38
N THR A 50 -13.76 1.01 -19.00
CA THR A 50 -13.93 1.00 -20.45
C THR A 50 -14.52 2.30 -20.97
N ASP A 51 -14.42 2.53 -22.27
CA ASP A 51 -15.30 3.47 -22.97
C ASP A 51 -16.65 2.84 -23.35
N ALA A 52 -17.54 3.64 -23.93
CA ALA A 52 -18.87 3.22 -24.35
C ALA A 52 -18.86 2.16 -25.48
N GLN A 53 -17.70 1.92 -26.11
CA GLN A 53 -17.49 0.86 -27.09
C GLN A 53 -16.77 -0.35 -26.48
N GLY A 54 -16.61 -0.40 -25.16
CA GLY A 54 -15.94 -1.49 -24.46
C GLY A 54 -14.42 -1.49 -24.63
N ARG A 55 -13.81 -0.38 -25.08
CA ARG A 55 -12.35 -0.32 -25.25
C ARG A 55 -11.68 0.03 -23.93
N VAL A 56 -10.52 -0.60 -23.72
CA VAL A 56 -9.72 -0.49 -22.50
C VAL A 56 -8.38 0.16 -22.82
N THR A 57 -7.90 1.04 -21.94
CA THR A 57 -6.57 1.63 -22.06
C THR A 57 -5.48 0.62 -21.73
N ARG A 58 -4.31 0.74 -22.38
CA ARG A 58 -3.20 -0.22 -22.24
C ARG A 58 -2.70 -0.44 -20.81
N GLY A 59 -2.86 0.56 -19.92
CA GLY A 59 -2.48 0.44 -18.52
C GLY A 59 -3.18 -0.69 -17.77
N PHE A 60 -4.39 -1.09 -18.19
CA PHE A 60 -5.13 -2.20 -17.58
C PHE A 60 -4.91 -3.54 -18.29
N ALA A 61 -4.04 -3.60 -19.31
CA ALA A 61 -3.73 -4.84 -20.02
C ALA A 61 -3.26 -5.98 -19.09
N PRO A 62 -2.44 -5.74 -18.04
CA PRO A 62 -2.03 -6.82 -17.15
C PRO A 62 -3.18 -7.51 -16.40
N LEU A 63 -4.30 -6.80 -16.16
CA LEU A 63 -5.49 -7.38 -15.52
C LEU A 63 -6.33 -8.25 -16.47
N LEU A 64 -6.15 -8.06 -17.78
CA LEU A 64 -6.95 -8.73 -18.81
C LEU A 64 -6.16 -9.85 -19.51
N GLY A 65 -4.83 -9.82 -19.44
CA GLY A 65 -3.95 -10.81 -20.05
C GLY A 65 -4.27 -11.01 -21.54
N ASP A 66 -4.36 -12.28 -21.94
CA ASP A 66 -4.61 -12.69 -23.33
C ASP A 66 -6.01 -12.35 -23.85
N ALA A 67 -6.93 -11.97 -22.97
CA ALA A 67 -8.29 -11.57 -23.37
C ALA A 67 -8.31 -10.20 -24.06
N LEU A 68 -7.30 -9.36 -23.84
CA LEU A 68 -7.20 -8.04 -24.47
C LEU A 68 -6.61 -8.17 -25.88
N ARG A 69 -7.40 -7.77 -26.88
CA ARG A 69 -6.95 -7.67 -28.27
C ARG A 69 -6.49 -6.26 -28.58
N ALA A 70 -5.38 -6.14 -29.31
CA ALA A 70 -4.87 -4.84 -29.75
C ALA A 70 -5.91 -4.10 -30.59
N GLY A 71 -6.01 -2.79 -30.38
CA GLY A 71 -6.87 -1.89 -31.13
C GLY A 71 -6.15 -0.60 -31.52
N PRO A 72 -6.81 0.26 -32.30
CA PRO A 72 -6.24 1.53 -32.75
C PRO A 72 -6.01 2.50 -31.57
N GLY A 73 -4.99 3.35 -31.71
CA GLY A 73 -4.74 4.46 -30.78
C GLY A 73 -4.26 4.05 -29.38
N GLY A 74 -3.66 2.86 -29.23
CA GLY A 74 -3.15 2.40 -27.94
C GLY A 74 -4.23 1.88 -26.97
N ARG A 75 -5.48 1.75 -27.45
CA ARG A 75 -6.57 1.10 -26.73
C ARG A 75 -6.80 -0.31 -27.28
N GLY A 76 -7.18 -1.25 -26.42
CA GLY A 76 -7.58 -2.59 -26.82
C GLY A 76 -9.08 -2.82 -26.64
N HIS A 77 -9.57 -3.94 -27.13
CA HIS A 77 -10.92 -4.43 -26.83
C HIS A 77 -10.84 -5.82 -26.22
N VAL A 78 -11.74 -6.14 -25.29
CA VAL A 78 -11.79 -7.49 -24.72
C VAL A 78 -12.60 -8.37 -25.65
N ALA A 79 -12.08 -9.57 -25.93
CA ALA A 79 -12.76 -10.51 -26.82
C ALA A 79 -14.09 -10.98 -26.20
N ALA A 80 -15.18 -10.99 -26.97
CA ALA A 80 -16.52 -11.31 -26.44
C ALA A 80 -16.60 -12.73 -25.87
N GLU A 81 -15.85 -13.69 -26.45
CA GLU A 81 -15.73 -15.05 -25.95
C GLU A 81 -15.03 -15.16 -24.58
N ALA A 82 -14.26 -14.14 -24.21
CA ALA A 82 -13.61 -14.02 -22.91
C ALA A 82 -14.50 -13.34 -21.87
N LEU A 83 -15.71 -12.90 -22.25
CA LEU A 83 -16.65 -12.24 -21.36
C LEU A 83 -17.82 -13.15 -20.98
N GLU A 84 -18.34 -12.91 -19.79
CA GLU A 84 -19.60 -13.48 -19.31
C GLU A 84 -20.45 -12.40 -18.65
N ALA A 85 -21.77 -12.64 -18.64
CA ALA A 85 -22.69 -11.77 -17.93
C ALA A 85 -22.39 -11.82 -16.42
N GLY A 86 -22.17 -10.65 -15.84
CA GLY A 86 -22.07 -10.44 -14.40
C GLY A 86 -23.41 -10.01 -13.79
N GLY A 87 -23.34 -9.51 -12.55
CA GLY A 87 -24.47 -8.87 -11.87
C GLY A 87 -24.75 -7.45 -12.41
N ASP A 88 -25.97 -6.97 -12.19
CA ASP A 88 -26.42 -5.61 -12.52
C ASP A 88 -26.20 -5.18 -13.98
N GLY A 89 -26.14 -6.13 -14.93
CA GLY A 89 -25.93 -5.86 -16.35
C GLY A 89 -24.50 -5.41 -16.71
N LEU A 90 -23.52 -5.75 -15.87
CA LEU A 90 -22.10 -5.58 -16.16
C LEU A 90 -21.52 -6.88 -16.75
N GLU A 91 -20.42 -6.76 -17.48
CA GLU A 91 -19.67 -7.89 -18.01
C GLU A 91 -18.44 -8.17 -17.14
N ARG A 92 -18.07 -9.44 -17.03
CA ARG A 92 -16.90 -9.90 -16.27
C ARG A 92 -16.04 -10.80 -17.13
N LEU A 93 -14.73 -10.80 -16.87
CA LEU A 93 -13.80 -11.74 -17.48
C LEU A 93 -14.14 -13.17 -17.05
N ARG A 94 -14.35 -14.04 -18.04
CA ARG A 94 -14.60 -15.47 -17.84
C ARG A 94 -13.30 -16.16 -17.42
N GLY A 95 -13.39 -17.00 -16.40
CA GLY A 95 -12.28 -17.88 -16.01
C GLY A 95 -11.09 -17.17 -15.33
N ASP A 96 -11.27 -15.96 -14.78
CA ASP A 96 -10.25 -15.20 -14.02
C ASP A 96 -9.95 -15.80 -12.62
N GLY A 97 -10.02 -17.13 -12.51
CA GLY A 97 -9.84 -17.86 -11.26
C GLY A 97 -10.78 -17.39 -10.15
N GLU A 98 -10.21 -17.09 -8.99
CA GLU A 98 -10.94 -16.63 -7.82
C GLU A 98 -11.26 -15.12 -7.84
N ARG A 99 -10.54 -14.34 -8.67
CA ARG A 99 -10.75 -12.90 -8.82
C ARG A 99 -11.90 -12.62 -9.78
N GLY A 100 -12.68 -11.58 -9.50
CA GLY A 100 -13.62 -11.02 -10.47
C GLY A 100 -13.07 -9.79 -11.16
N THR A 101 -12.78 -9.85 -12.46
CA THR A 101 -12.39 -8.67 -13.26
C THR A 101 -13.56 -8.13 -14.07
N TRP A 102 -14.06 -6.94 -13.70
CA TRP A 102 -15.31 -6.37 -14.20
C TRP A 102 -15.05 -5.23 -15.17
N LEU A 103 -15.72 -5.26 -16.33
CA LEU A 103 -15.67 -4.16 -17.30
C LEU A 103 -16.79 -3.16 -17.00
N VAL A 104 -16.42 -1.89 -16.85
CA VAL A 104 -17.37 -0.83 -16.50
C VAL A 104 -17.21 0.37 -17.42
N ASP A 105 -18.28 0.74 -18.12
CA ASP A 105 -18.33 1.96 -18.93
C ASP A 105 -18.19 3.19 -18.02
N THR A 106 -17.06 3.85 -18.12
CA THR A 106 -16.73 5.06 -17.37
C THR A 106 -16.46 6.24 -18.32
N ALA A 107 -16.86 6.14 -19.58
CA ALA A 107 -16.79 7.24 -20.54
C ALA A 107 -17.93 8.24 -20.28
N SER A 108 -17.80 9.00 -19.20
CA SER A 108 -18.67 10.13 -18.91
C SER A 108 -17.91 11.29 -18.27
N GLY A 109 -18.31 12.51 -18.61
CA GLY A 109 -17.92 13.72 -17.87
C GLY A 109 -18.88 14.08 -16.75
N ASP A 110 -19.97 13.32 -16.61
CA ASP A 110 -20.95 13.48 -15.54
C ASP A 110 -20.57 12.59 -14.35
N VAL A 111 -20.24 13.23 -13.24
CA VAL A 111 -19.86 12.58 -11.98
C VAL A 111 -20.98 11.70 -11.43
N GLN A 112 -22.25 12.08 -11.63
CA GLN A 112 -23.38 11.27 -11.15
C GLN A 112 -23.51 9.97 -11.94
N ARG A 113 -23.29 10.02 -13.27
CA ARG A 113 -23.27 8.81 -14.09
C ARG A 113 -22.08 7.91 -13.71
N LEU A 114 -20.89 8.48 -13.46
CA LEU A 114 -19.74 7.71 -12.99
C LEU A 114 -20.02 7.04 -11.64
N ALA A 115 -20.60 7.77 -10.69
CA ALA A 115 -21.03 7.26 -9.40
C ALA A 115 -22.01 6.08 -9.54
N ALA A 116 -23.01 6.20 -10.41
CA ALA A 116 -23.97 5.12 -10.66
C ALA A 116 -23.31 3.85 -11.23
N GLN A 117 -22.29 3.99 -12.09
CA GLN A 117 -21.55 2.85 -12.64
C GLN A 117 -20.68 2.16 -11.59
N VAL A 118 -20.02 2.94 -10.73
CA VAL A 118 -19.29 2.41 -9.57
C VAL A 118 -20.23 1.70 -8.60
N GLU A 119 -21.42 2.26 -8.35
CA GLU A 119 -22.44 1.61 -7.50
C GLU A 119 -22.88 0.25 -8.05
N ARG A 120 -23.16 0.15 -9.37
CA ARG A 120 -23.47 -1.13 -10.03
C ARG A 120 -22.34 -2.15 -9.83
N PHE A 121 -21.09 -1.73 -10.02
CA PHE A 121 -19.94 -2.61 -9.81
C PHE A 121 -19.87 -3.11 -8.36
N VAL A 122 -19.94 -2.21 -7.38
CA VAL A 122 -19.82 -2.57 -5.97
C VAL A 122 -20.92 -3.54 -5.53
N ARG A 123 -22.17 -3.30 -5.95
CA ARG A 123 -23.31 -4.19 -5.66
C ARG A 123 -23.14 -5.56 -6.31
N ALA A 124 -22.79 -5.60 -7.60
CA ALA A 124 -22.58 -6.84 -8.33
C ALA A 124 -21.41 -7.67 -7.77
N ALA A 125 -20.30 -7.01 -7.41
CA ALA A 125 -19.13 -7.67 -6.85
C ALA A 125 -19.38 -8.18 -5.41
N ALA A 126 -20.09 -7.41 -4.58
CA ALA A 126 -20.47 -7.83 -3.23
C ALA A 126 -21.41 -9.06 -3.25
N ALA A 127 -22.27 -9.17 -4.26
CA ALA A 127 -23.20 -10.29 -4.43
C ALA A 127 -22.56 -11.57 -5.02
N ARG A 128 -21.28 -11.53 -5.42
CA ARG A 128 -20.60 -12.67 -6.05
C ARG A 128 -20.43 -13.82 -5.04
N PRO A 129 -20.66 -15.10 -5.44
CA PRO A 129 -20.42 -16.24 -4.57
C PRO A 129 -18.93 -16.36 -4.18
N GLY A 130 -18.68 -17.00 -3.03
CA GLY A 130 -17.35 -17.18 -2.45
C GLY A 130 -17.11 -16.31 -1.21
N GLY A 131 -16.03 -16.59 -0.49
CA GLY A 131 -15.58 -15.78 0.64
C GLY A 131 -14.44 -14.83 0.26
N PRO A 132 -14.00 -13.97 1.20
CA PRO A 132 -12.81 -13.15 1.03
C PRO A 132 -11.55 -13.97 0.72
N ARG A 133 -10.73 -13.49 -0.20
CA ARG A 133 -9.46 -14.13 -0.58
C ARG A 133 -8.37 -13.93 0.46
N HIS A 134 -7.39 -14.84 0.43
CA HIS A 134 -6.14 -14.77 1.21
C HIS A 134 -6.33 -14.57 2.72
N GLY A 135 -7.44 -15.07 3.27
CA GLY A 135 -7.73 -15.00 4.70
C GLY A 135 -8.10 -13.61 5.22
N ARG A 136 -8.52 -12.68 4.34
CA ARG A 136 -9.09 -11.38 4.76
C ARG A 136 -10.41 -11.58 5.51
N ALA A 137 -10.74 -10.64 6.40
CA ALA A 137 -12.03 -10.65 7.11
C ALA A 137 -13.21 -10.27 6.21
N LYS A 138 -12.97 -9.44 5.19
CA LYS A 138 -13.98 -8.92 4.26
C LYS A 138 -13.43 -8.95 2.85
N ARG A 139 -14.33 -8.97 1.86
CA ARG A 139 -13.96 -8.82 0.45
C ARG A 139 -13.30 -7.46 0.22
N LEU A 140 -12.27 -7.41 -0.62
CA LEU A 140 -11.62 -6.20 -1.10
C LEU A 140 -12.03 -5.93 -2.55
N LEU A 141 -12.77 -4.84 -2.76
CA LEU A 141 -13.13 -4.37 -4.09
C LEU A 141 -12.16 -3.27 -4.53
N ALA A 142 -11.31 -3.54 -5.51
CA ALA A 142 -10.31 -2.58 -5.98
C ALA A 142 -10.79 -1.82 -7.22
N MET A 143 -10.51 -0.52 -7.28
CA MET A 143 -10.86 0.30 -8.43
C MET A 143 -9.90 1.49 -8.59
N PRO A 144 -9.71 1.99 -9.83
CA PRO A 144 -8.98 3.22 -10.06
C PRO A 144 -9.89 4.44 -9.87
N LEU A 145 -9.32 5.65 -9.97
CA LEU A 145 -10.13 6.85 -10.17
C LEU A 145 -10.78 6.82 -11.57
N VAL A 146 -12.08 6.54 -11.62
CA VAL A 146 -12.80 6.38 -12.89
C VAL A 146 -13.04 7.73 -13.58
N GLY A 147 -13.03 7.74 -14.92
CA GLY A 147 -13.38 8.91 -15.73
C GLY A 147 -12.35 10.06 -15.78
N THR A 148 -11.21 9.98 -15.08
CA THR A 148 -10.24 11.11 -14.90
C THR A 148 -8.91 10.98 -15.67
N GLY A 149 -8.70 9.86 -16.38
CA GLY A 149 -7.58 9.63 -17.30
C GLY A 149 -7.88 10.17 -18.70
N GLU A 150 -8.06 9.30 -19.68
CA GLU A 150 -8.61 9.66 -21.01
C GLU A 150 -10.15 9.78 -21.01
N GLY A 151 -10.77 9.81 -19.82
CA GLY A 151 -12.20 9.90 -19.64
C GLY A 151 -12.74 11.33 -19.65
N GLY A 152 -14.06 11.47 -19.70
CA GLY A 152 -14.73 12.77 -19.84
C GLY A 152 -14.60 13.71 -18.63
N ALA A 153 -14.15 13.22 -17.48
CA ALA A 153 -14.01 13.98 -16.24
C ALA A 153 -12.54 14.31 -15.89
N ALA A 154 -11.60 14.19 -16.85
CA ALA A 154 -10.18 14.48 -16.64
C ALA A 154 -9.89 15.89 -16.07
N GLY A 155 -10.72 16.88 -16.43
CA GLY A 155 -10.65 18.26 -15.92
C GLY A 155 -11.33 18.48 -14.56
N ARG A 156 -12.04 17.47 -14.02
CA ARG A 156 -12.94 17.57 -12.86
C ARG A 156 -12.60 16.54 -11.78
N ARG A 157 -11.32 16.24 -11.61
CA ARG A 157 -10.82 15.21 -10.67
C ARG A 157 -11.31 15.43 -9.25
N GLY A 158 -11.32 16.68 -8.79
CA GLY A 158 -11.82 17.05 -7.46
C GLY A 158 -13.30 16.71 -7.27
N ASP A 159 -14.14 16.96 -8.27
CA ASP A 159 -15.56 16.60 -8.22
C ASP A 159 -15.75 15.08 -8.18
N VAL A 160 -14.96 14.34 -8.97
CA VAL A 160 -15.02 12.87 -9.00
C VAL A 160 -14.61 12.28 -7.64
N ILE A 161 -13.48 12.72 -7.07
CA ILE A 161 -13.02 12.26 -5.75
C ILE A 161 -14.06 12.60 -4.67
N GLY A 162 -14.56 13.84 -4.67
CA GLY A 162 -15.56 14.32 -3.71
C GLY A 162 -16.91 13.63 -3.84
N GLY A 163 -17.27 13.10 -5.01
CA GLY A 163 -18.49 12.32 -5.22
C GLY A 163 -18.33 10.83 -4.92
N LEU A 164 -17.21 10.23 -5.34
CA LEU A 164 -16.97 8.78 -5.21
C LEU A 164 -16.65 8.35 -3.79
N LEU A 165 -15.83 9.10 -3.03
CA LEU A 165 -15.46 8.67 -1.68
C LEU A 165 -16.67 8.56 -0.73
N PRO A 166 -17.59 9.54 -0.65
CA PRO A 166 -18.79 9.40 0.18
C PRO A 166 -19.70 8.26 -0.28
N LEU A 167 -19.82 8.05 -1.60
CA LEU A 167 -20.56 6.91 -2.16
C LEU A 167 -19.97 5.58 -1.69
N LEU A 168 -18.66 5.40 -1.84
CA LEU A 168 -17.97 4.18 -1.45
C LEU A 168 -18.11 3.91 0.03
N HIS A 169 -17.97 4.92 0.90
CA HIS A 169 -18.17 4.73 2.34
C HIS A 169 -19.58 4.23 2.67
N ARG A 170 -20.60 4.80 2.01
CA ARG A 170 -22.00 4.36 2.18
C ARG A 170 -22.20 2.93 1.69
N LEU A 171 -21.73 2.59 0.49
CA LEU A 171 -21.90 1.26 -0.09
C LEU A 171 -21.12 0.18 0.68
N CYS A 172 -19.88 0.46 1.07
CA CYS A 172 -19.07 -0.43 1.89
C CYS A 172 -19.77 -0.74 3.22
N ALA A 173 -20.32 0.29 3.88
CA ALA A 173 -21.06 0.11 5.13
C ALA A 173 -22.38 -0.67 4.93
N GLU A 174 -23.10 -0.42 3.83
CA GLU A 174 -24.36 -1.09 3.49
C GLU A 174 -24.16 -2.59 3.18
N LEU A 175 -23.10 -2.91 2.44
CA LEU A 175 -22.86 -4.24 1.87
C LEU A 175 -21.84 -5.07 2.66
N ASP A 176 -21.27 -4.50 3.71
CA ASP A 176 -20.24 -5.11 4.56
C ASP A 176 -18.96 -5.57 3.81
N VAL A 177 -18.51 -4.76 2.85
CA VAL A 177 -17.30 -5.01 2.04
C VAL A 177 -16.29 -3.88 2.16
N ASP A 178 -15.01 -4.18 2.00
CA ASP A 178 -13.98 -3.15 1.90
C ASP A 178 -13.76 -2.74 0.44
N ALA A 179 -13.37 -1.48 0.23
CA ALA A 179 -12.96 -0.98 -1.08
C ALA A 179 -11.54 -0.40 -1.04
N ALA A 180 -10.78 -0.55 -2.11
CA ALA A 180 -9.50 0.11 -2.33
C ALA A 180 -9.59 1.01 -3.56
N LEU A 181 -9.55 2.32 -3.33
CA LEU A 181 -9.35 3.31 -4.39
C LEU A 181 -7.86 3.44 -4.66
N VAL A 182 -7.39 2.82 -5.75
CA VAL A 182 -5.98 2.76 -6.13
C VAL A 182 -5.63 3.88 -7.10
N LEU A 183 -4.69 4.72 -6.71
CA LEU A 183 -4.38 5.99 -7.35
C LEU A 183 -2.90 6.00 -7.73
N ALA A 184 -2.57 5.94 -9.02
CA ALA A 184 -1.19 5.98 -9.48
C ALA A 184 -0.59 7.40 -9.40
N ASP A 185 -1.41 8.43 -9.62
CA ASP A 185 -0.99 9.83 -9.54
C ASP A 185 -0.90 10.28 -8.07
N PRO A 186 0.28 10.74 -7.60
CA PRO A 186 0.44 11.19 -6.22
C PRO A 186 -0.47 12.38 -5.86
N ARG A 187 -0.90 13.18 -6.85
CA ARG A 187 -1.84 14.30 -6.65
C ARG A 187 -3.26 13.81 -6.37
N ASP A 188 -3.71 12.79 -7.11
CA ASP A 188 -5.00 12.14 -6.85
C ASP A 188 -4.99 11.52 -5.45
N HIS A 189 -3.91 10.80 -5.11
CA HIS A 189 -3.73 10.21 -3.78
C HIS A 189 -3.80 11.26 -2.66
N ALA A 190 -3.03 12.35 -2.77
CA ALA A 190 -3.04 13.42 -1.78
C ALA A 190 -4.42 14.11 -1.65
N ALA A 191 -5.14 14.30 -2.76
CA ALA A 191 -6.48 14.88 -2.76
C ALA A 191 -7.51 13.96 -2.09
N ALA A 192 -7.49 12.67 -2.42
CA ALA A 192 -8.36 11.67 -1.79
C ALA A 192 -8.09 11.54 -0.28
N GLN A 193 -6.82 11.56 0.14
CA GLN A 193 -6.47 11.54 1.57
C GLN A 193 -6.95 12.80 2.31
N GLU A 194 -6.96 13.97 1.67
CA GLU A 194 -7.50 15.18 2.28
C GLU A 194 -9.01 15.09 2.53
N VAL A 195 -9.77 14.56 1.57
CA VAL A 195 -11.21 14.29 1.77
C VAL A 195 -11.42 13.37 2.96
N ARG A 196 -10.68 12.27 3.04
CA ARG A 196 -10.78 11.31 4.15
C ARG A 196 -10.40 11.90 5.50
N ARG A 197 -9.37 12.76 5.55
CA ARG A 197 -8.97 13.46 6.78
C ARG A 197 -10.09 14.39 7.29
N ARG A 198 -10.81 15.06 6.40
CA ARG A 198 -11.95 15.93 6.77
C ARG A 198 -13.13 15.11 7.27
N GLU A 199 -13.37 13.93 6.69
CA GLU A 199 -14.44 13.03 7.12
C GLU A 199 -14.11 12.34 8.46
N GLY A 200 -12.84 12.07 8.74
CA GLY A 200 -12.38 11.54 10.03
C GLY A 200 -12.81 10.09 10.32
N ARG A 201 -13.11 9.30 9.29
CA ARG A 201 -13.69 7.95 9.41
C ARG A 201 -12.63 6.85 9.37
N TRP A 202 -12.14 6.45 10.55
CA TRP A 202 -11.34 5.23 10.72
C TRP A 202 -11.95 4.38 11.83
N PRO A 203 -12.37 3.12 11.56
CA PRO A 203 -12.99 2.24 12.54
C PRO A 203 -11.95 1.62 13.48
N LEU A 204 -11.23 2.47 14.23
CA LEU A 204 -10.19 2.09 15.17
C LEU A 204 -10.45 2.69 16.57
N PRO A 205 -10.14 1.96 17.65
CA PRO A 205 -10.10 2.52 18.99
C PRO A 205 -9.17 3.73 19.09
N ARG A 206 -9.50 4.67 19.99
CA ARG A 206 -8.75 5.93 20.16
C ARG A 206 -7.24 5.70 20.34
N GLY A 207 -6.84 4.72 21.17
CA GLY A 207 -5.43 4.43 21.39
C GLY A 207 -4.66 3.99 20.14
N LEU A 208 -5.33 3.31 19.19
CA LEU A 208 -4.74 2.97 17.89
C LEU A 208 -4.66 4.18 16.96
N LEU A 209 -5.63 5.09 17.00
CA LEU A 209 -5.58 6.35 16.25
C LEU A 209 -4.43 7.24 16.73
N ASP A 210 -4.29 7.41 18.05
CA ASP A 210 -3.21 8.22 18.63
C ASP A 210 -1.83 7.63 18.28
N ARG A 211 -1.72 6.29 18.29
CA ARG A 211 -0.51 5.59 17.86
C ARG A 211 -0.22 5.79 16.37
N ALA A 212 -1.23 5.72 15.52
CA ALA A 212 -1.06 5.97 14.09
C ALA A 212 -0.57 7.40 13.81
N ASP A 213 -1.08 8.39 14.54
CA ASP A 213 -0.67 9.79 14.42
C ASP A 213 0.75 10.03 14.96
N GLU A 214 1.18 9.28 15.98
CA GLU A 214 2.58 9.26 16.41
C GLU A 214 3.52 8.70 15.32
N LEU A 215 3.19 7.53 14.76
CA LEU A 215 3.97 6.91 13.69
C LEU A 215 4.02 7.80 12.44
N ALA A 216 2.91 8.46 12.10
CA ALA A 216 2.86 9.40 10.98
C ALA A 216 3.80 10.59 11.21
N ARG A 217 3.84 11.17 12.42
CA ARG A 217 4.78 12.25 12.76
C ARG A 217 6.23 11.82 12.62
N LEU A 218 6.56 10.60 13.06
CA LEU A 218 7.91 10.04 12.90
C LEU A 218 8.25 9.86 11.42
N ALA A 219 7.32 9.34 10.62
CA ALA A 219 7.51 9.18 9.17
C ALA A 219 7.74 10.53 8.47
N THR A 220 6.89 11.53 8.73
CA THR A 220 7.03 12.86 8.12
C THR A 220 8.31 13.59 8.54
N ALA A 221 8.83 13.29 9.73
CA ALA A 221 10.08 13.85 10.22
C ALA A 221 11.32 13.10 9.67
N GLY A 222 11.15 12.06 8.84
CA GLY A 222 12.25 11.22 8.38
C GLY A 222 12.94 10.44 9.50
N ARG A 223 12.21 10.14 10.58
CA ARG A 223 12.68 9.43 11.78
C ARG A 223 12.11 8.01 11.94
N LEU A 224 11.42 7.51 10.91
CA LEU A 224 10.78 6.19 10.90
C LEU A 224 11.44 5.29 9.85
N ALA A 225 11.81 4.09 10.26
CA ALA A 225 12.23 3.01 9.39
C ALA A 225 11.26 1.83 9.51
N LEU A 226 11.20 0.98 8.48
CA LEU A 226 10.33 -0.20 8.47
C LEU A 226 11.14 -1.48 8.66
N PHE A 227 10.60 -2.41 9.45
CA PHE A 227 11.04 -3.79 9.51
C PHE A 227 9.86 -4.72 9.22
N VAL A 228 9.91 -5.41 8.08
CA VAL A 228 8.79 -6.19 7.56
C VAL A 228 9.09 -7.69 7.65
N GLY A 229 8.13 -8.47 8.14
CA GLY A 229 8.21 -9.92 8.22
C GLY A 229 7.16 -10.64 7.37
N ALA A 230 7.22 -11.97 7.39
CA ALA A 230 6.43 -12.84 6.50
C ALA A 230 4.92 -12.72 6.70
N GLY A 231 4.48 -12.19 7.85
CA GLY A 231 3.06 -11.95 8.13
C GLY A 231 2.41 -10.97 7.16
N VAL A 232 3.16 -10.05 6.54
CA VAL A 232 2.64 -9.12 5.53
C VAL A 232 2.39 -9.84 4.19
N SER A 233 3.30 -10.75 3.82
CA SER A 233 3.21 -11.57 2.60
C SER A 233 2.07 -12.59 2.62
N ARG A 234 1.62 -13.02 3.80
CA ARG A 234 0.48 -13.94 3.95
C ARG A 234 -0.81 -13.41 3.30
N ALA A 235 -1.08 -12.10 3.43
CA ALA A 235 -2.26 -11.48 2.84
C ALA A 235 -2.20 -11.38 1.29
N ALA A 236 -1.05 -11.70 0.69
CA ALA A 236 -0.90 -11.88 -0.76
C ALA A 236 -1.07 -13.36 -1.19
N GLY A 237 -1.41 -14.25 -0.26
CA GLY A 237 -1.52 -15.69 -0.52
C GLY A 237 -0.18 -16.44 -0.52
N LEU A 238 0.91 -15.80 -0.09
CA LEU A 238 2.20 -16.47 0.05
C LEU A 238 2.21 -17.36 1.30
N PRO A 239 2.80 -18.58 1.22
CA PRO A 239 2.81 -19.50 2.34
C PRO A 239 3.65 -18.94 3.47
N VAL A 240 3.22 -19.18 4.71
CA VAL A 240 4.09 -18.96 5.89
C VAL A 240 5.02 -20.16 6.08
N TRP A 241 6.00 -20.04 6.99
CA TRP A 241 7.03 -21.06 7.24
C TRP A 241 6.50 -22.50 7.31
N GLN A 242 5.47 -22.76 8.12
CA GLN A 242 4.93 -24.12 8.25
C GLN A 242 4.33 -24.63 6.93
N GLU A 243 3.55 -23.79 6.25
CA GLU A 243 2.92 -24.13 4.97
C GLU A 243 3.98 -24.34 3.86
N LEU A 244 5.09 -23.62 3.92
CA LEU A 244 6.24 -23.82 3.03
C LEU A 244 6.88 -25.19 3.28
N LEU A 245 7.18 -25.52 4.55
CA LEU A 245 7.78 -26.81 4.90
C LEU A 245 6.87 -27.98 4.51
N ASP A 246 5.56 -27.84 4.72
CA ASP A 246 4.58 -28.86 4.32
C ASP A 246 4.59 -29.09 2.80
N ARG A 247 4.62 -28.01 1.99
CA ARG A 247 4.72 -28.09 0.53
C ARG A 247 6.03 -28.74 0.08
N LEU A 248 7.15 -28.34 0.68
CA LEU A 248 8.46 -28.94 0.41
C LEU A 248 8.50 -30.42 0.79
N ALA A 249 7.88 -30.82 1.89
CA ALA A 249 7.80 -32.21 2.33
C ALA A 249 7.01 -33.08 1.34
N VAL A 250 5.88 -32.57 0.84
CA VAL A 250 5.11 -33.23 -0.23
C VAL A 250 5.94 -33.33 -1.50
N ARG A 251 6.62 -32.26 -1.91
CA ARG A 251 7.51 -32.22 -3.08
C ARG A 251 8.66 -33.23 -2.97
N ALA A 252 9.21 -33.41 -1.76
CA ALA A 252 10.28 -34.33 -1.44
C ALA A 252 9.80 -35.79 -1.30
N GLY A 253 8.49 -36.05 -1.42
CA GLY A 253 7.92 -37.40 -1.39
C GLY A 253 7.87 -38.03 0.00
N LEU A 254 7.91 -37.24 1.08
CA LEU A 254 7.83 -37.77 2.45
C LEU A 254 6.44 -38.38 2.70
N GLY A 255 6.38 -39.54 3.34
CA GLY A 255 5.13 -40.15 3.80
C GLY A 255 4.52 -39.44 5.02
N ASP A 256 3.30 -39.80 5.43
CA ASP A 256 2.60 -39.17 6.58
C ASP A 256 3.43 -39.19 7.87
N GLY A 257 4.00 -40.35 8.22
CA GLY A 257 4.82 -40.49 9.44
C GLY A 257 6.12 -39.68 9.40
N GLU A 258 6.74 -39.53 8.21
CA GLU A 258 7.92 -38.67 8.06
C GLU A 258 7.55 -37.20 8.18
N ARG A 259 6.38 -36.78 7.67
CA ARG A 259 5.88 -35.40 7.81
C ARG A 259 5.59 -35.04 9.26
N GLU A 260 5.01 -35.95 10.03
CA GLU A 260 4.77 -35.75 11.46
C GLU A 260 6.08 -35.59 12.24
N ALA A 261 7.08 -36.45 11.95
CA ALA A 261 8.41 -36.32 12.54
C ALA A 261 9.11 -35.00 12.12
N LEU A 262 8.94 -34.56 10.87
CA LEU A 262 9.49 -33.30 10.37
C LEU A 262 8.87 -32.09 11.10
N ALA A 263 7.56 -32.11 11.34
CA ALA A 263 6.84 -31.03 12.04
C ALA A 263 7.27 -30.86 13.51
N ALA A 264 7.88 -31.88 14.12
CA ALA A 264 8.44 -31.81 15.47
C ALA A 264 9.83 -31.13 15.52
N LEU A 265 10.47 -30.90 14.37
CA LEU A 265 11.78 -30.26 14.30
C LEU A 265 11.66 -28.73 14.31
N ALA A 266 12.75 -28.06 14.68
CA ALA A 266 12.84 -26.61 14.46
C ALA A 266 12.79 -26.31 12.94
N PRO A 267 12.11 -25.23 12.50
CA PRO A 267 11.92 -24.96 11.08
C PRO A 267 13.21 -24.95 10.24
N PRO A 268 14.35 -24.37 10.70
CA PRO A 268 15.61 -24.43 9.93
C PRO A 268 16.17 -25.84 9.77
N ASP A 269 15.92 -26.75 10.72
CA ASP A 269 16.38 -28.15 10.65
C ASP A 269 15.51 -28.95 9.68
N ALA A 270 14.20 -28.74 9.72
CA ALA A 270 13.28 -29.30 8.74
C ALA A 270 13.66 -28.86 7.32
N ALA A 271 13.93 -27.57 7.12
CA ALA A 271 14.40 -27.03 5.85
C ALA A 271 15.74 -27.68 5.41
N GLN A 272 16.68 -27.88 6.33
CA GLN A 272 17.97 -28.54 6.03
C GLN A 272 17.78 -29.98 5.53
N LEU A 273 16.89 -30.75 6.17
CA LEU A 273 16.58 -32.12 5.75
C LEU A 273 15.91 -32.14 4.37
N LEU A 274 14.98 -31.22 4.14
CA LEU A 274 14.26 -31.11 2.87
C LEU A 274 15.19 -30.70 1.72
N GLU A 275 16.11 -29.77 1.96
CA GLU A 275 17.17 -29.41 1.00
C GLU A 275 18.03 -30.64 0.67
N GLY A 276 18.42 -31.43 1.67
CA GLY A 276 19.19 -32.66 1.46
C GLY A 276 18.45 -33.71 0.62
N ARG A 277 17.11 -33.74 0.64
CA ARG A 277 16.27 -34.65 -0.16
C ARG A 277 16.00 -34.13 -1.57
N LEU A 278 15.71 -32.84 -1.71
CA LEU A 278 15.36 -32.19 -2.98
C LEU A 278 16.60 -31.81 -3.81
N GLY A 279 17.73 -31.61 -3.15
CA GLY A 279 18.89 -30.93 -3.70
C GLY A 279 18.70 -29.40 -3.76
N PRO A 280 19.79 -28.62 -3.84
CA PRO A 280 19.73 -27.16 -3.86
C PRO A 280 18.89 -26.58 -5.00
N GLN A 281 18.96 -27.17 -6.20
CA GLN A 281 18.17 -26.74 -7.35
C GLN A 281 16.68 -27.06 -7.18
N GLY A 282 16.34 -28.24 -6.65
CA GLY A 282 14.95 -28.61 -6.38
C GLY A 282 14.29 -27.69 -5.37
N LEU A 283 15.02 -27.30 -4.32
CA LEU A 283 14.57 -26.29 -3.36
C LEU A 283 14.41 -24.91 -4.03
N ALA A 284 15.41 -24.47 -4.80
CA ALA A 284 15.39 -23.17 -5.48
C ALA A 284 14.20 -23.03 -6.45
N ASP A 285 13.90 -24.06 -7.22
CA ASP A 285 12.78 -24.07 -8.17
C ASP A 285 11.43 -24.01 -7.44
N GLU A 286 11.29 -24.73 -6.33
CA GLU A 286 10.08 -24.66 -5.51
C GLU A 286 9.91 -23.30 -4.85
N LEU A 287 10.99 -22.70 -4.32
CA LEU A 287 10.91 -21.35 -3.75
C LEU A 287 10.51 -20.32 -4.80
N ARG A 288 11.09 -20.35 -6.00
CA ARG A 288 10.70 -19.46 -7.11
C ARG A 288 9.24 -19.67 -7.50
N SER A 289 8.81 -20.93 -7.65
CA SER A 289 7.44 -21.24 -8.06
C SER A 289 6.39 -20.71 -7.08
N LEU A 290 6.75 -20.61 -5.80
CA LEU A 290 5.87 -20.16 -4.73
C LEU A 290 5.92 -18.65 -4.48
N TYR A 291 7.11 -18.05 -4.46
CA TYR A 291 7.33 -16.69 -3.95
C TYR A 291 7.69 -15.64 -5.01
N ASP A 292 8.06 -16.03 -6.24
CA ASP A 292 8.27 -15.07 -7.33
C ASP A 292 6.91 -14.63 -7.91
N ARG A 293 6.27 -13.70 -7.19
CA ARG A 293 4.93 -13.16 -7.48
C ARG A 293 4.99 -11.65 -7.69
N THR A 294 4.04 -11.13 -8.45
CA THR A 294 3.88 -9.69 -8.69
C THR A 294 2.66 -9.09 -7.99
N GLU A 295 1.71 -9.91 -7.55
CA GLU A 295 0.54 -9.43 -6.82
C GLU A 295 0.88 -9.24 -5.33
N HIS A 296 0.88 -7.99 -4.87
CA HIS A 296 1.15 -7.65 -3.48
C HIS A 296 -0.14 -7.46 -2.68
N ALA A 297 -0.09 -7.77 -1.37
CA ALA A 297 -1.18 -7.47 -0.45
C ALA A 297 -1.41 -5.95 -0.29
N LEU A 298 -2.60 -5.58 0.19
CA LEU A 298 -2.92 -4.20 0.57
C LEU A 298 -1.93 -3.61 1.58
N SER A 299 -1.48 -4.41 2.56
CA SER A 299 -0.49 -3.97 3.55
C SER A 299 0.83 -3.51 2.92
N HIS A 300 1.32 -4.15 1.85
CA HIS A 300 2.53 -3.70 1.15
C HIS A 300 2.33 -2.33 0.52
N ALA A 301 1.17 -2.11 -0.11
CA ALA A 301 0.83 -0.84 -0.75
C ALA A 301 0.73 0.31 0.28
N LEU A 302 0.13 0.02 1.45
CA LEU A 302 0.02 1.00 2.54
C LEU A 302 1.40 1.35 3.13
N LEU A 303 2.29 0.37 3.27
CA LEU A 303 3.68 0.60 3.70
C LEU A 303 4.48 1.39 2.64
N ALA A 304 4.27 1.08 1.36
CA ALA A 304 4.88 1.79 0.22
C ALA A 304 4.41 3.24 0.09
N ALA A 305 3.25 3.60 0.66
CA ALA A 305 2.77 4.97 0.71
C ALA A 305 3.42 5.82 1.83
N LEU A 306 4.08 5.20 2.82
CA LEU A 306 4.70 5.93 3.93
C LEU A 306 5.98 6.65 3.49
N PRO A 307 6.26 7.89 3.94
CA PRO A 307 7.45 8.65 3.56
C PRO A 307 8.73 8.16 4.27
N VAL A 308 9.04 6.87 4.17
CA VAL A 308 10.21 6.21 4.75
C VAL A 308 11.32 6.02 3.71
N ARG A 309 12.58 6.00 4.16
CA ARG A 309 13.76 5.79 3.29
C ARG A 309 14.48 4.47 3.56
N GLN A 310 14.33 3.91 4.75
CA GLN A 310 15.01 2.69 5.17
C GLN A 310 13.97 1.60 5.41
N VAL A 311 14.06 0.52 4.64
CA VAL A 311 13.21 -0.66 4.79
C VAL A 311 14.11 -1.88 4.98
N VAL A 312 13.83 -2.67 6.00
CA VAL A 312 14.46 -3.96 6.24
C VAL A 312 13.38 -5.02 6.16
N THR A 313 13.69 -6.16 5.54
CA THR A 313 12.78 -7.30 5.50
C THR A 313 13.53 -8.61 5.72
N THR A 314 12.85 -9.55 6.37
CA THR A 314 13.28 -10.95 6.47
C THR A 314 12.66 -11.81 5.36
N ASN A 315 11.81 -11.22 4.53
CA ASN A 315 11.17 -11.90 3.42
C ASN A 315 12.09 -11.89 2.20
N PHE A 316 12.11 -13.01 1.48
CA PHE A 316 12.84 -13.14 0.23
C PHE A 316 11.97 -12.94 -1.02
N ASP A 317 10.63 -12.85 -0.86
CA ASP A 317 9.70 -12.48 -1.94
C ASP A 317 9.92 -11.04 -2.45
N PRO A 318 9.47 -10.69 -3.66
CA PRO A 318 9.70 -9.38 -4.26
C PRO A 318 8.61 -8.34 -3.96
N LEU A 319 7.63 -8.63 -3.09
CA LEU A 319 6.38 -7.87 -3.04
C LEU A 319 6.54 -6.45 -2.51
N LEU A 320 7.53 -6.18 -1.65
CA LEU A 320 7.86 -4.82 -1.22
C LEU A 320 8.41 -4.01 -2.38
N GLU A 321 9.36 -4.57 -3.14
CA GLU A 321 9.94 -3.95 -4.32
C GLU A 321 8.84 -3.60 -5.34
N VAL A 322 7.92 -4.55 -5.58
CA VAL A 322 6.81 -4.38 -6.51
C VAL A 322 5.84 -3.30 -6.03
N ALA A 323 5.47 -3.28 -4.73
CA ALA A 323 4.57 -2.26 -4.18
C ALA A 323 5.18 -0.85 -4.22
N PHE A 324 6.47 -0.71 -3.88
CA PHE A 324 7.17 0.58 -3.96
C PHE A 324 7.30 1.07 -5.40
N ALA A 325 7.66 0.19 -6.34
CA ALA A 325 7.72 0.53 -7.75
C ALA A 325 6.33 0.94 -8.30
N GLY A 326 5.26 0.24 -7.91
CA GLY A 326 3.88 0.59 -8.27
C GLY A 326 3.45 1.95 -7.73
N ALA A 327 3.98 2.39 -6.59
CA ALA A 327 3.80 3.74 -6.06
C ALA A 327 4.74 4.80 -6.70
N GLY A 328 5.51 4.44 -7.73
CA GLY A 328 6.48 5.32 -8.38
C GLY A 328 7.73 5.62 -7.54
N ARG A 329 8.06 4.75 -6.58
CA ARG A 329 9.19 4.91 -5.66
C ARG A 329 10.18 3.78 -5.85
N ALA A 330 11.37 4.08 -6.38
CA ALA A 330 12.43 3.09 -6.47
C ALA A 330 13.08 2.87 -5.09
N LEU A 331 13.31 1.60 -4.75
CA LEU A 331 14.15 1.20 -3.62
C LEU A 331 15.43 0.58 -4.16
N ARG A 332 16.57 1.02 -3.64
CA ARG A 332 17.86 0.38 -3.89
C ARG A 332 17.98 -0.89 -3.06
N LEU A 333 18.18 -2.03 -3.69
CA LEU A 333 18.21 -3.35 -3.06
C LEU A 333 19.58 -3.67 -2.45
N LEU A 334 19.58 -4.10 -1.19
CA LEU A 334 20.74 -4.52 -0.42
C LEU A 334 20.60 -5.97 0.04
N PRO A 335 21.60 -6.84 -0.20
CA PRO A 335 22.75 -6.64 -1.10
C PRO A 335 22.33 -6.76 -2.58
N GLY A 336 23.02 -6.09 -3.50
CA GLY A 336 22.88 -6.35 -4.94
C GLY A 336 23.03 -5.13 -5.83
N ASP A 337 22.43 -4.00 -5.44
CA ASP A 337 22.49 -2.79 -6.26
C ASP A 337 23.76 -1.98 -6.03
N ALA A 338 24.08 -1.12 -7.00
CA ALA A 338 25.19 -0.18 -6.91
C ALA A 338 25.10 0.72 -5.66
N PRO A 339 26.21 1.34 -5.22
CA PRO A 339 26.19 2.34 -4.15
C PRO A 339 25.23 3.49 -4.47
N ALA A 340 24.71 4.13 -3.43
CA ALA A 340 23.76 5.23 -3.58
C ALA A 340 24.35 6.36 -4.45
N GLN A 341 23.58 6.88 -5.39
CA GLN A 341 24.01 7.95 -6.29
C GLN A 341 23.79 9.35 -5.70
N GLY A 342 23.02 9.44 -4.61
CA GLY A 342 22.76 10.68 -3.90
C GLY A 342 22.41 10.46 -2.43
N PRO A 343 22.52 11.51 -1.60
CA PRO A 343 22.19 11.42 -0.18
C PRO A 343 20.70 11.14 0.00
N GLY A 344 20.38 10.19 0.88
CA GLY A 344 19.00 9.89 1.25
C GLY A 344 18.21 9.06 0.23
N GLU A 345 18.88 8.42 -0.73
CA GLU A 345 18.26 7.44 -1.62
C GLU A 345 17.60 6.31 -0.81
N PRO A 346 16.29 6.03 -1.01
CA PRO A 346 15.60 4.96 -0.33
C PRO A 346 16.21 3.58 -0.64
N TRP A 347 16.26 2.69 0.36
CA TRP A 347 16.82 1.36 0.20
C TRP A 347 16.01 0.28 0.92
N LEU A 348 16.10 -0.94 0.40
CA LEU A 348 15.56 -2.16 0.96
C LEU A 348 16.67 -3.15 1.30
N LEU A 349 16.81 -3.54 2.56
CA LEU A 349 17.69 -4.64 2.97
C LEU A 349 16.90 -5.93 3.11
N LYS A 350 17.23 -6.95 2.32
CA LYS A 350 16.69 -8.31 2.45
C LYS A 350 17.67 -9.18 3.22
N VAL A 351 17.41 -9.38 4.50
CA VAL A 351 18.32 -10.07 5.43
C VAL A 351 18.56 -11.51 5.00
N HIS A 352 17.48 -12.21 4.63
CA HIS A 352 17.48 -13.63 4.28
C HIS A 352 17.56 -13.90 2.78
N GLY A 353 18.04 -12.94 2.00
CA GLY A 353 18.25 -13.08 0.55
C GLY A 353 17.03 -12.77 -0.31
N ASP A 354 17.08 -13.19 -1.57
CA ASP A 354 16.06 -12.91 -2.58
C ASP A 354 15.73 -14.19 -3.37
N VAL A 355 14.45 -14.49 -3.55
CA VAL A 355 14.00 -15.66 -4.32
C VAL A 355 14.46 -15.63 -5.79
N ARG A 356 14.71 -14.43 -6.35
CA ARG A 356 15.25 -14.26 -7.70
C ARG A 356 16.74 -14.60 -7.77
N ARG A 357 17.41 -14.71 -6.62
CA ARG A 357 18.78 -15.22 -6.44
C ARG A 357 18.80 -16.33 -5.37
N PRO A 358 18.27 -17.54 -5.65
CA PRO A 358 18.08 -18.56 -4.60
C PRO A 358 19.31 -18.99 -3.84
N GLY A 359 20.52 -18.87 -4.43
CA GLY A 359 21.77 -19.13 -3.71
C GLY A 359 21.99 -18.20 -2.52
N ASP A 360 21.31 -17.06 -2.48
CA ASP A 360 21.35 -16.10 -1.39
C ASP A 360 20.26 -16.36 -0.33
N VAL A 361 19.31 -17.29 -0.56
CA VAL A 361 18.19 -17.48 0.36
C VAL A 361 18.62 -18.22 1.62
N VAL A 362 18.33 -17.63 2.78
CA VAL A 362 18.60 -18.23 4.09
C VAL A 362 17.34 -18.89 4.63
N LEU A 363 17.31 -20.22 4.55
CA LEU A 363 16.20 -21.05 5.03
C LEU A 363 16.69 -22.22 5.91
N THR A 364 17.86 -22.78 5.63
CA THR A 364 18.38 -23.95 6.34
C THR A 364 19.19 -23.57 7.57
N ARG A 365 19.32 -24.50 8.53
CA ARG A 365 20.16 -24.33 9.72
C ARG A 365 21.57 -23.87 9.36
N GLU A 366 22.19 -24.50 8.36
CA GLU A 366 23.52 -24.13 7.89
C GLU A 366 23.57 -22.70 7.35
N GLY A 367 22.55 -22.29 6.57
CA GLY A 367 22.42 -20.92 6.08
C GLY A 367 22.36 -19.88 7.21
N PHE A 368 21.57 -20.13 8.27
CA PHE A 368 21.48 -19.24 9.43
C PHE A 368 22.82 -19.13 10.19
N LEU A 369 23.58 -20.22 10.28
CA LEU A 369 24.88 -20.23 10.94
C LEU A 369 25.95 -19.45 10.15
N ARG A 370 25.90 -19.50 8.81
CA ARG A 370 26.84 -18.80 7.92
C ARG A 370 26.54 -17.32 7.77
N LEU A 371 25.26 -16.92 7.90
CA LEU A 371 24.79 -15.57 7.66
C LEU A 371 25.63 -14.47 8.38
N PRO A 372 25.98 -14.59 9.67
CA PRO A 372 26.78 -13.55 10.35
C PRO A 372 28.20 -13.40 9.79
N GLU A 373 28.79 -14.47 9.26
CA GLU A 373 30.15 -14.49 8.72
C GLU A 373 30.16 -13.99 7.27
N GLU A 374 29.29 -14.56 6.43
CA GLU A 374 29.20 -14.25 5.00
C GLU A 374 28.63 -12.85 4.73
N ARG A 375 27.80 -12.34 5.66
CA ARG A 375 27.15 -11.03 5.54
C ARG A 375 27.48 -10.09 6.70
N ALA A 376 28.69 -10.21 7.25
CA ALA A 376 29.15 -9.36 8.36
C ALA A 376 28.96 -7.85 8.10
N ALA A 377 29.15 -7.40 6.85
CA ALA A 377 28.92 -6.00 6.46
C ALA A 377 27.44 -5.56 6.59
N LEU A 378 26.49 -6.49 6.42
CA LEU A 378 25.06 -6.25 6.61
C LEU A 378 24.63 -6.42 8.07
N ALA A 379 25.38 -7.21 8.85
CA ALA A 379 25.09 -7.45 10.26
C ALA A 379 25.09 -6.16 11.10
N GLY A 380 25.87 -5.14 10.71
CA GLY A 380 25.88 -3.83 11.36
C GLY A 380 24.70 -2.92 11.01
N VAL A 381 23.95 -3.19 9.93
CA VAL A 381 22.90 -2.30 9.43
C VAL A 381 21.70 -2.28 10.37
N VAL A 382 21.22 -3.45 10.82
CA VAL A 382 20.05 -3.54 11.70
C VAL A 382 20.32 -2.88 13.08
N PRO A 383 21.43 -3.17 13.79
CA PRO A 383 21.77 -2.46 15.02
C PRO A 383 21.89 -0.95 14.82
N SER A 384 22.55 -0.51 13.74
CA SER A 384 22.70 0.93 13.43
C SER A 384 21.35 1.61 13.20
N LEU A 385 20.44 0.92 12.50
CA LEU A 385 19.10 1.42 12.25
C LEU A 385 18.29 1.58 13.55
N LEU A 386 18.36 0.60 14.44
CA LEU A 386 17.71 0.62 15.76
C LEU A 386 18.27 1.73 16.67
N LEU A 387 19.53 2.13 16.49
CA LEU A 387 20.14 3.25 17.23
C LEU A 387 19.78 4.61 16.66
N ALA A 388 19.65 4.72 15.34
CA ALA A 388 19.50 6.00 14.65
C ALA A 388 18.04 6.39 14.35
N GLN A 389 17.12 5.44 14.32
CA GLN A 389 15.75 5.62 13.85
C GLN A 389 14.75 4.90 14.76
N HIS A 390 13.50 5.35 14.75
CA HIS A 390 12.41 4.56 15.32
C HIS A 390 12.00 3.49 14.32
N VAL A 391 12.05 2.22 14.71
CA VAL A 391 11.73 1.10 13.79
C VAL A 391 10.29 0.62 13.99
N LEU A 392 9.50 0.59 12.93
CA LEU A 392 8.16 0.00 12.92
C LEU A 392 8.22 -1.45 12.41
N PHE A 393 7.93 -2.40 13.29
CA PHE A 393 7.88 -3.83 12.97
C PHE A 393 6.46 -4.25 12.57
N VAL A 394 6.32 -4.82 11.37
CA VAL A 394 5.03 -5.21 10.79
C VAL A 394 5.08 -6.64 10.28
N GLY A 395 4.13 -7.47 10.71
CA GLY A 395 4.05 -8.88 10.30
C GLY A 395 5.26 -9.72 10.73
N PHE A 396 5.96 -9.29 11.78
CA PHE A 396 7.20 -9.89 12.24
C PHE A 396 7.04 -10.55 13.62
N SER A 397 7.54 -11.78 13.78
CA SER A 397 7.36 -12.57 15.00
C SER A 397 8.27 -12.15 16.15
N LEU A 398 9.34 -11.38 15.87
CA LEU A 398 10.44 -11.08 16.80
C LEU A 398 11.22 -12.32 17.28
N LEU A 399 11.03 -13.48 16.65
CA LEU A 399 11.71 -14.74 16.98
C LEU A 399 12.93 -15.01 16.09
N ASP A 400 13.24 -14.11 15.17
CA ASP A 400 14.36 -14.27 14.25
C ASP A 400 15.69 -14.03 14.98
N ASP A 401 16.61 -15.00 14.88
CA ASP A 401 17.89 -14.97 15.56
C ASP A 401 18.76 -13.76 15.17
N THR A 402 18.67 -13.32 13.92
CA THR A 402 19.48 -12.19 13.42
C THR A 402 18.99 -10.90 14.04
N PHE A 403 17.67 -10.71 14.11
CA PHE A 403 17.07 -9.60 14.82
C PHE A 403 17.37 -9.65 16.33
N ILE A 404 17.19 -10.79 16.99
CA ILE A 404 17.42 -10.93 18.45
C ILE A 404 18.86 -10.53 18.80
N ARG A 405 19.83 -10.97 18.01
CA ARG A 405 21.24 -10.58 18.18
C ARG A 405 21.44 -9.07 18.04
N ALA A 406 20.85 -8.47 17.02
CA ALA A 406 20.93 -7.02 16.80
C ALA A 406 20.30 -6.22 17.94
N ALA A 407 19.11 -6.62 18.38
CA ALA A 407 18.42 -5.96 19.49
C ALA A 407 19.20 -6.09 20.80
N HIS A 408 19.79 -7.26 21.09
CA HIS A 408 20.64 -7.47 22.26
C HIS A 408 21.88 -6.56 22.25
N GLN A 409 22.55 -6.40 21.10
CA GLN A 409 23.69 -5.48 20.97
C GLN A 409 23.30 -4.03 21.29
N VAL A 410 22.16 -3.58 20.77
CA VAL A 410 21.63 -2.23 21.01
C VAL A 410 21.22 -2.05 22.47
N ARG A 411 20.57 -3.05 23.06
CA ARG A 411 20.19 -3.04 24.47
C ARG A 411 21.39 -2.86 25.39
N ARG A 412 22.45 -3.63 25.19
CA ARG A 412 23.70 -3.54 25.96
C ARG A 412 24.29 -2.12 25.93
N LEU A 413 24.29 -1.49 24.77
CA LEU A 413 24.77 -0.11 24.61
C LEU A 413 23.86 0.90 25.32
N ARG A 414 22.54 0.67 25.33
CA ARG A 414 21.54 1.55 25.94
C ARG A 414 21.44 1.40 27.45
N GLU A 415 21.70 0.22 28.02
CA GLU A 415 21.74 0.01 29.49
C GLU A 415 22.74 0.97 30.17
N GLU A 416 23.78 1.39 29.45
CA GLU A 416 24.78 2.35 29.93
C GLU A 416 24.30 3.82 29.87
N HIS A 417 23.32 4.16 29.03
CA HIS A 417 22.96 5.54 28.67
C HIS A 417 21.49 5.92 28.91
N GLY A 418 20.61 4.93 29.13
CA GLY A 418 19.16 5.11 29.17
C GLY A 418 18.54 5.46 27.81
N GLY A 419 17.21 5.57 27.74
CA GLY A 419 16.49 6.09 26.57
C GLY A 419 15.14 5.42 26.30
N PRO A 420 14.28 6.01 25.45
CA PRO A 420 12.99 5.45 25.06
C PRO A 420 13.14 4.18 24.20
N PRO A 421 12.11 3.32 24.09
CA PRO A 421 12.11 2.15 23.21
C PRO A 421 12.55 2.48 21.78
N VAL A 422 13.29 1.57 21.14
CA VAL A 422 13.88 1.78 19.80
C VAL A 422 12.89 1.57 18.64
N GLY A 423 11.67 1.14 18.95
CA GLY A 423 10.68 0.86 17.93
C GLY A 423 9.29 0.50 18.45
N THR A 424 8.38 0.34 17.50
CA THR A 424 7.01 -0.12 17.73
C THR A 424 6.78 -1.43 16.99
N ALA A 425 6.33 -2.47 17.68
CA ALA A 425 5.95 -3.73 17.06
C ALA A 425 4.43 -3.91 17.05
N LEU A 426 3.88 -4.12 15.85
CA LEU A 426 2.45 -4.37 15.66
C LEU A 426 2.17 -5.87 15.75
N ALA A 427 1.42 -6.27 16.77
CA ALA A 427 0.98 -7.64 16.99
C ALA A 427 -0.50 -7.76 16.63
N LEU A 428 -0.88 -8.84 15.94
CA LEU A 428 -2.29 -9.10 15.63
C LEU A 428 -3.11 -9.36 16.91
N ARG A 429 -2.50 -10.02 17.91
CA ARG A 429 -3.15 -10.37 19.18
C ARG A 429 -2.31 -9.92 20.36
N GLU A 430 -2.99 -9.73 21.48
CA GLU A 430 -2.34 -9.57 22.78
C GLU A 430 -1.59 -10.84 23.20
N GLU A 431 -0.33 -10.66 23.55
CA GLU A 431 0.56 -11.74 24.01
C GLU A 431 1.36 -11.24 25.22
N PRO A 432 0.78 -11.30 26.44
CA PRO A 432 1.36 -10.66 27.63
C PRO A 432 2.80 -11.06 27.93
N LEU A 433 3.13 -12.35 27.78
CA LEU A 433 4.49 -12.86 28.03
C LEU A 433 5.51 -12.34 27.01
N ARG A 434 5.10 -12.19 25.74
CA ARG A 434 5.95 -11.58 24.70
C ARG A 434 6.09 -10.08 24.93
N GLN A 435 5.04 -9.45 25.44
CA GLN A 435 5.06 -8.05 25.86
C GLN A 435 6.09 -7.81 26.96
N GLU A 436 6.08 -8.65 27.99
CA GLU A 436 7.04 -8.60 29.09
C GLU A 436 8.49 -8.82 28.62
N LEU A 437 8.72 -9.81 27.75
CA LEU A 437 10.05 -10.14 27.22
C LEU A 437 10.74 -8.95 26.54
N TRP A 438 9.98 -8.15 25.79
CA TRP A 438 10.52 -7.05 24.97
C TRP A 438 10.16 -5.66 25.52
N ALA A 439 9.64 -5.57 26.76
CA ALA A 439 9.13 -4.32 27.34
C ALA A 439 10.19 -3.21 27.43
N GLN A 440 11.47 -3.57 27.53
CA GLN A 440 12.58 -2.62 27.63
C GLN A 440 13.07 -2.13 26.26
N ASP A 441 12.78 -2.89 25.20
CA ASP A 441 13.32 -2.67 23.86
C ASP A 441 12.30 -2.03 22.94
N LEU A 442 11.04 -2.49 22.99
CA LEU A 442 10.01 -2.17 22.00
C LEU A 442 8.68 -1.77 22.66
N THR A 443 8.00 -0.82 22.03
CA THR A 443 6.58 -0.57 22.31
C THR A 443 5.73 -1.56 21.52
N GLN A 444 5.04 -2.48 22.19
CA GLN A 444 4.17 -3.44 21.52
C GLN A 444 2.72 -2.95 21.48
N VAL A 445 2.11 -3.01 20.31
CA VAL A 445 0.75 -2.54 20.06
C VAL A 445 -0.06 -3.70 19.52
N SER A 446 -1.10 -4.10 20.25
CA SER A 446 -1.99 -5.20 19.88
C SER A 446 -3.19 -4.67 19.12
N LEU A 447 -3.51 -5.31 17.99
CA LEU A 447 -4.61 -4.91 17.11
C LEU A 447 -5.95 -5.58 17.49
N GLY A 448 -5.87 -6.66 18.26
CA GLY A 448 -7.01 -7.37 18.82
C GLY A 448 -6.66 -8.00 20.16
N GLY A 449 -7.68 -8.27 20.96
CA GLY A 449 -7.53 -9.04 22.19
C GLY A 449 -7.31 -10.53 21.91
N ALA A 450 -7.06 -11.31 22.96
CA ALA A 450 -6.78 -12.76 22.86
C ALA A 450 -7.85 -13.55 22.08
N THR A 451 -9.12 -13.11 22.11
CA THR A 451 -10.25 -13.78 21.44
C THR A 451 -10.57 -13.22 20.06
N THR A 452 -9.98 -12.09 19.65
CA THR A 452 -10.28 -11.47 18.35
C THR A 452 -9.84 -12.40 17.21
N PRO A 453 -10.68 -12.71 16.21
CA PRO A 453 -10.29 -13.55 15.08
C PRO A 453 -9.08 -12.99 14.33
N LEU A 454 -8.16 -13.85 13.90
CA LEU A 454 -6.94 -13.43 13.20
C LEU A 454 -7.24 -12.59 11.93
N PRO A 455 -8.22 -12.94 11.07
CA PRO A 455 -8.57 -12.09 9.93
C PRO A 455 -9.01 -10.68 10.32
N ALA A 456 -9.77 -10.54 11.42
CA ALA A 456 -10.25 -9.24 11.90
C ALA A 456 -9.09 -8.39 12.43
N ALA A 457 -8.16 -9.00 13.17
CA ALA A 457 -6.94 -8.35 13.64
C ALA A 457 -6.02 -7.92 12.47
N ALA A 458 -5.85 -8.79 11.46
CA ALA A 458 -5.08 -8.46 10.25
C ALA A 458 -5.73 -7.32 9.46
N ARG A 459 -7.06 -7.29 9.37
CA ARG A 459 -7.77 -6.15 8.79
C ARG A 459 -7.55 -4.87 9.60
N ARG A 460 -7.55 -4.92 10.93
CA ARG A 460 -7.22 -3.74 11.76
C ARG A 460 -5.78 -3.26 11.57
N LEU A 461 -4.84 -4.16 11.27
CA LEU A 461 -3.49 -3.77 10.84
C LEU A 461 -3.57 -2.90 9.57
N GLU A 462 -4.29 -3.36 8.55
CA GLU A 462 -4.48 -2.62 7.30
C GLU A 462 -5.09 -1.24 7.56
N VAL A 463 -6.15 -1.16 8.37
CA VAL A 463 -6.81 0.12 8.70
C VAL A 463 -5.88 1.04 9.49
N LEU A 464 -5.04 0.51 10.39
CA LEU A 464 -4.03 1.29 11.11
C LEU A 464 -2.98 1.85 10.15
N LEU A 465 -2.42 1.02 9.28
CA LEU A 465 -1.40 1.44 8.30
C LEU A 465 -1.97 2.48 7.33
N ASP A 466 -3.23 2.31 6.92
CA ASP A 466 -3.96 3.29 6.11
C ASP A 466 -4.14 4.62 6.85
N ARG A 467 -4.42 4.61 8.16
CA ARG A 467 -4.42 5.84 8.98
C ARG A 467 -3.04 6.50 9.03
N VAL A 468 -1.96 5.72 9.20
CA VAL A 468 -0.59 6.26 9.20
C VAL A 468 -0.27 6.90 7.84
N ALA A 469 -0.62 6.23 6.74
CA ALA A 469 -0.44 6.76 5.38
C ALA A 469 -1.25 8.05 5.16
N ALA A 470 -2.51 8.08 5.58
CA ALA A 470 -3.37 9.26 5.48
C ALA A 470 -2.83 10.45 6.29
N SER A 471 -2.32 10.20 7.51
CA SER A 471 -1.75 11.24 8.37
C SER A 471 -0.37 11.73 7.92
N SER A 472 0.39 10.91 7.18
CA SER A 472 1.74 11.26 6.69
C SER A 472 1.78 11.79 5.26
N THR A 473 0.68 11.66 4.50
CA THR A 473 0.58 12.18 3.13
C THR A 473 0.55 13.72 3.13
N PRO A 474 1.42 14.40 2.36
CA PRO A 474 1.41 15.87 2.24
C PRO A 474 0.04 16.41 1.81
N ARG A 475 -0.40 17.51 2.44
CA ARG A 475 -1.75 18.07 2.20
C ARG A 475 -1.88 18.85 0.90
N SER A 476 -0.79 19.43 0.42
CA SER A 476 -0.80 20.53 -0.55
C SER A 476 -0.36 20.17 -1.97
N GLY A 477 -0.02 18.91 -2.26
CA GLY A 477 0.54 18.49 -3.55
C GLY A 477 -0.34 18.72 -4.80
N TRP A 478 -1.57 19.18 -4.61
CA TRP A 478 -2.56 19.46 -5.65
C TRP A 478 -3.14 20.88 -5.55
N LEU A 479 -2.69 21.70 -4.59
CA LEU A 479 -3.29 22.98 -4.24
C LEU A 479 -3.44 23.93 -5.45
N LEU A 480 -2.42 24.01 -6.30
CA LEU A 480 -2.39 24.89 -7.48
C LEU A 480 -2.94 24.25 -8.76
N ASP A 481 -3.41 23.01 -8.70
CA ASP A 481 -3.94 22.29 -9.85
C ASP A 481 -5.47 22.45 -9.93
N ASP A 482 -5.94 23.15 -10.97
CA ASP A 482 -7.36 23.52 -11.10
C ASP A 482 -8.29 22.32 -11.31
N ARG A 483 -7.76 21.15 -11.69
CA ARG A 483 -8.54 19.91 -11.76
C ARG A 483 -9.13 19.50 -10.42
N TYR A 484 -8.56 20.00 -9.31
CA TYR A 484 -8.96 19.72 -7.94
C TYR A 484 -9.62 20.92 -7.25
N ALA A 485 -9.94 22.00 -7.99
CA ALA A 485 -10.48 23.23 -7.43
C ALA A 485 -11.72 23.01 -6.54
N ALA A 486 -12.56 22.04 -6.88
CA ALA A 486 -13.75 21.66 -6.11
C ALA A 486 -13.47 21.17 -4.69
N LEU A 487 -12.24 20.71 -4.39
CA LEU A 487 -11.85 20.22 -3.06
C LEU A 487 -11.19 21.29 -2.19
N ARG A 488 -10.85 22.47 -2.74
CA ARG A 488 -10.18 23.53 -1.98
C ARG A 488 -11.13 24.08 -0.91
N SER A 489 -10.63 24.20 0.32
CA SER A 489 -11.31 25.02 1.33
C SER A 489 -11.29 26.51 0.93
N PRO A 490 -12.12 27.38 1.53
CA PRO A 490 -12.03 28.83 1.29
C PRO A 490 -10.62 29.39 1.54
N GLN A 491 -9.92 28.88 2.56
CA GLN A 491 -8.55 29.24 2.88
C GLN A 491 -7.57 28.75 1.81
N ASP A 492 -7.71 27.52 1.35
CA ASP A 492 -6.88 26.95 0.27
C ASP A 492 -7.09 27.71 -1.04
N ALA A 493 -8.33 28.10 -1.35
CA ALA A 493 -8.65 28.89 -2.53
C ALA A 493 -8.01 30.28 -2.48
N ALA A 494 -8.05 30.95 -1.33
CA ALA A 494 -7.39 32.23 -1.13
C ALA A 494 -5.86 32.13 -1.28
N LEU A 495 -5.24 31.11 -0.67
CA LEU A 495 -3.81 30.85 -0.78
C LEU A 495 -3.40 30.53 -2.22
N ALA A 496 -4.12 29.64 -2.89
CA ALA A 496 -3.89 29.30 -4.29
C ALA A 496 -3.99 30.53 -5.19
N GLY A 497 -4.97 31.41 -4.95
CA GLY A 497 -5.14 32.67 -5.66
C GLY A 497 -3.95 33.62 -5.46
N ALA A 498 -3.45 33.76 -4.23
CA ALA A 498 -2.29 34.59 -3.91
C ALA A 498 -1.00 34.07 -4.57
N LEU A 499 -0.76 32.75 -4.53
CA LEU A 499 0.39 32.12 -5.17
C LEU A 499 0.32 32.20 -6.70
N ALA A 500 -0.87 32.01 -7.28
CA ALA A 500 -1.09 32.17 -8.71
C ALA A 500 -0.87 33.63 -9.16
N ARG A 501 -1.22 34.60 -8.32
CA ARG A 501 -0.95 36.03 -8.55
C ARG A 501 0.54 36.32 -8.49
N LEU A 502 1.25 35.85 -7.45
CA LEU A 502 2.70 35.96 -7.33
C LEU A 502 3.40 35.46 -8.59
N ARG A 503 3.03 34.27 -9.09
CA ARG A 503 3.62 33.69 -10.30
C ARG A 503 3.36 34.52 -11.56
N ARG A 504 2.23 35.22 -11.64
CA ARG A 504 1.84 36.04 -12.80
C ARG A 504 2.50 37.42 -12.77
N GLU A 505 2.71 37.97 -11.58
CA GLU A 505 3.24 39.32 -11.37
C GLU A 505 4.77 39.33 -11.18
N LEU A 506 5.42 38.16 -11.18
CA LEU A 506 6.87 38.05 -11.06
C LEU A 506 7.57 38.60 -12.32
N PRO A 507 8.48 39.58 -12.20
CA PRO A 507 9.27 40.06 -13.32
C PRO A 507 10.21 38.98 -13.86
N GLU A 508 10.52 39.01 -15.16
CA GLU A 508 11.44 38.05 -15.77
C GLU A 508 12.82 38.10 -15.11
N GLU A 509 13.29 39.28 -14.69
CA GLU A 509 14.57 39.42 -14.00
C GLU A 509 14.62 38.67 -12.66
N ALA A 510 13.48 38.57 -11.96
CA ALA A 510 13.39 37.88 -10.68
C ALA A 510 13.50 36.35 -10.84
N THR A 511 13.11 35.81 -12.00
CA THR A 511 13.26 34.37 -12.31
C THR A 511 14.71 33.95 -12.56
N GLY A 512 15.60 34.91 -12.83
CA GLY A 512 17.04 34.68 -12.96
C GLY A 512 17.78 34.51 -11.63
N SER A 513 17.10 34.69 -10.49
CA SER A 513 17.70 34.47 -9.17
C SER A 513 17.98 32.98 -8.93
N PRO A 514 19.15 32.59 -8.39
CA PRO A 514 19.41 31.19 -8.01
C PRO A 514 18.35 30.64 -7.03
N ALA A 515 17.81 31.49 -6.15
CA ALA A 515 16.75 31.11 -5.21
C ALA A 515 15.40 30.82 -5.89
N TRP A 516 15.21 31.24 -7.15
CA TRP A 516 14.00 30.95 -7.90
C TRP A 516 13.83 29.45 -8.16
N GLU A 517 14.93 28.69 -8.30
CA GLU A 517 14.82 27.23 -8.49
C GLU A 517 14.14 26.54 -7.30
N GLU A 518 14.46 26.97 -6.07
CA GLU A 518 13.83 26.46 -4.86
C GLU A 518 12.33 26.83 -4.80
N VAL A 519 11.99 28.07 -5.13
CA VAL A 519 10.60 28.54 -5.17
C VAL A 519 9.81 27.84 -6.26
N ARG A 520 10.40 27.66 -7.45
CA ARG A 520 9.79 26.95 -8.57
C ARG A 520 9.55 25.49 -8.21
N ALA A 521 10.52 24.80 -7.62
CA ALA A 521 10.36 23.43 -7.14
C ALA A 521 9.22 23.31 -6.12
N LEU A 522 9.12 24.25 -5.17
CA LEU A 522 7.99 24.30 -4.24
C LEU A 522 6.65 24.48 -4.97
N LEU A 523 6.56 25.43 -5.91
CA LEU A 523 5.32 25.72 -6.63
C LEU A 523 4.89 24.56 -7.54
N GLU A 524 5.82 23.95 -8.27
CA GLU A 524 5.54 22.92 -9.27
C GLU A 524 5.43 21.52 -8.65
N ASP A 525 6.43 21.11 -7.88
CA ASP A 525 6.52 19.76 -7.32
C ASP A 525 5.85 19.65 -5.95
N GLY A 526 5.94 20.72 -5.13
CA GLY A 526 5.39 20.73 -3.77
C GLY A 526 3.90 21.10 -3.67
N LEU A 527 3.42 21.98 -4.56
CA LEU A 527 2.06 22.54 -4.53
C LEU A 527 1.19 22.18 -5.75
N GLY A 528 1.71 21.36 -6.66
CA GLY A 528 0.97 20.87 -7.83
C GLY A 528 0.85 21.86 -8.98
N GLY A 529 1.63 22.93 -8.97
CA GLY A 529 1.67 23.90 -10.06
C GLY A 529 2.07 23.26 -11.39
N CYS A 530 1.50 23.73 -12.48
CA CYS A 530 1.90 23.36 -13.84
C CYS A 530 2.69 24.52 -14.47
N PRO A 531 3.81 24.28 -15.17
CA PRO A 531 4.57 25.33 -15.83
C PRO A 531 3.71 26.06 -16.88
N PRO A 532 3.90 27.39 -17.05
CA PRO A 532 3.22 28.13 -18.11
C PRO A 532 3.60 27.55 -19.48
N GLY A 533 2.60 27.04 -20.22
CA GLY A 533 2.79 26.46 -21.57
C GLY A 533 2.44 24.98 -21.71
N ARG A 534 2.39 24.20 -20.62
CA ARG A 534 1.87 22.81 -20.63
C ARG A 534 0.39 22.76 -20.25
N ARG A 535 -0.48 23.42 -21.03
CA ARG A 535 -1.92 23.11 -20.99
C ARG A 535 -2.23 22.11 -22.10
N GLY A 536 -2.41 20.84 -21.73
CA GLY A 536 -2.88 19.80 -22.66
C GLY A 536 -1.78 18.84 -23.10
N GLY A 537 -1.47 17.89 -22.24
CA GLY A 537 -0.80 16.65 -22.63
C GLY A 537 -1.21 15.60 -21.63
N ALA A 538 -2.03 14.65 -22.06
CA ALA A 538 -2.27 13.42 -21.32
C ALA A 538 -0.93 12.86 -20.84
N GLY A 539 -0.88 12.35 -19.60
CA GLY A 539 0.30 11.70 -19.06
C GLY A 539 0.74 10.58 -19.98
N ALA A 540 1.67 10.87 -20.89
CA ALA A 540 2.53 9.88 -21.48
C ALA A 540 3.34 9.32 -20.32
N GLY A 541 3.14 8.03 -20.05
CA GLY A 541 3.83 7.32 -18.97
C GLY A 541 5.32 7.61 -18.99
N ALA A 542 5.90 7.64 -17.79
CA ALA A 542 7.34 7.57 -17.62
C ALA A 542 7.83 6.33 -18.40
N GLY A 543 8.35 6.57 -19.59
CA GLY A 543 9.07 5.59 -20.36
C GLY A 543 10.28 5.19 -19.55
N THR A 544 10.38 3.90 -19.27
CA THR A 544 11.59 3.22 -18.83
C THR A 544 12.79 3.72 -19.63
N ALA A 545 13.64 4.54 -19.01
CA ALA A 545 14.97 4.81 -19.52
C ALA A 545 15.80 3.54 -19.27
N ALA A 546 15.74 2.61 -20.22
CA ALA A 546 16.71 1.54 -20.32
C ALA A 546 18.08 2.18 -20.61
N THR A 547 18.97 2.12 -19.64
CA THR A 547 20.39 2.45 -19.80
C THR A 547 20.99 1.47 -20.80
N ALA A 548 21.17 1.94 -22.04
CA ALA A 548 21.96 1.23 -23.05
C ALA A 548 23.42 1.18 -22.58
N VAL A 549 23.87 -0.01 -22.20
CA VAL A 549 25.28 -0.35 -22.05
C VAL A 549 25.88 -0.39 -23.45
N THR A 550 26.68 0.62 -23.77
CA THR A 550 27.54 0.64 -24.96
C THR A 550 28.65 -0.38 -24.75
N GLN A 551 28.52 -1.55 -25.38
CA GLN A 551 29.66 -2.39 -25.75
C GLN A 551 30.53 -1.58 -26.72
N ARG A 552 31.70 -1.14 -26.25
CA ARG A 552 32.82 -0.79 -27.13
C ARG A 552 33.53 -2.08 -27.48
N ASP A 553 33.30 -2.55 -28.70
CA ASP A 553 34.32 -3.27 -29.45
C ASP A 553 35.50 -2.33 -29.66
N ASP A 554 36.69 -2.78 -29.28
CA ASP A 554 37.94 -2.55 -30.03
C ASP A 554 39.07 -3.38 -29.41
N ARG A 555 39.47 -4.40 -30.19
CA ARG A 555 40.80 -5.05 -30.32
C ARG A 555 41.58 -5.52 -29.09
#